data_AF-A0A3N5MBC3-F1
#
_entry.id   AF-A0A3N5MBC3-F1
#
_cell.length_a   1.000
_cell.length_b   1.000
_cell.length_c   1.000
_cell.angle_alpha   90.00
_cell.angle_beta   90.00
_cell.angle_gamma   90.00
#
_symmetry.space_group_name_H-M   'P 1'
#
loop_
_entity.id
_entity.type
_entity.pdbx_description
1 polymer ?
#
loop_
_entity_poly.entity_id
_entity_poly.type
_entity_poly.pdbx_seq_one_letter_code
_entity_poly.pdbx_strand_id
1 'polypeptide(L)'
;MEWSRSRGANRKPLPVFIQRLLVSLILLPFGLAAIALGGVIYAAVITLILALAAWEYIHLLRAGGYKPAGVLVLAGVVLLVVGRGVSGFESGPVMLSLLVLASMTYHLVAYECGRNESATDFALTLAGPLYLGWIGAYLISLRQLPEGEWWLLVALPSVWLADSGAYLIGK
;
A
#
# COMPACT_ATOMS: atom_id res chain seq x y z
N MET A 1 40.02 30.69 23.02
CA MET A 1 39.16 30.06 24.05
C MET A 1 38.59 28.80 23.47
N GLU A 2 39.00 27.71 24.07
CA GLU A 2 38.85 26.34 23.64
C GLU A 2 37.64 25.73 24.37
N TRP A 3 37.06 24.67 23.80
CA TRP A 3 36.10 23.74 24.43
C TRP A 3 34.64 24.17 24.65
N SER A 4 33.74 23.55 23.87
CA SER A 4 32.64 22.74 24.42
C SER A 4 32.09 21.78 23.35
N ARG A 5 32.76 20.65 23.15
CA ARG A 5 32.16 19.46 22.54
C ARG A 5 31.14 18.90 23.53
N SER A 6 29.86 19.19 23.35
CA SER A 6 28.80 18.42 23.99
C SER A 6 28.78 17.03 23.36
N ARG A 7 29.21 16.04 24.15
CA ARG A 7 29.09 14.62 23.84
C ARG A 7 27.60 14.26 23.79
N GLY A 8 27.01 14.37 22.60
CA GLY A 8 25.74 13.70 22.31
C GLY A 8 25.93 12.21 22.49
N ALA A 9 25.11 11.59 23.35
CA ALA A 9 25.17 10.18 23.65
C ALA A 9 25.20 9.35 22.36
N ASN A 10 26.36 8.74 22.08
CA ASN A 10 26.54 7.83 20.94
C ASN A 10 25.79 6.53 21.26
N ARG A 11 24.46 6.53 21.10
CA ARG A 11 23.67 5.30 21.07
C ARG A 11 24.13 4.56 19.82
N LYS A 12 24.99 3.57 20.00
CA LYS A 12 25.37 2.66 18.91
C LYS A 12 24.06 2.15 18.30
N PRO A 13 23.82 2.33 16.98
CA PRO A 13 22.64 1.79 16.35
C PRO A 13 22.61 0.29 16.61
N LEU A 14 21.43 -0.25 16.94
CA LEU A 14 21.27 -1.69 17.12
C LEU A 14 21.81 -2.41 15.87
N PRO A 15 22.42 -3.59 16.01
CA PRO A 15 22.77 -4.42 14.87
C PRO A 15 21.54 -4.56 13.95
N VAL A 16 21.73 -4.43 12.63
CA VAL A 16 20.64 -4.48 11.63
C VAL A 16 19.73 -5.70 11.82
N PHE A 17 20.30 -6.82 12.29
CA PHE A 17 19.56 -8.02 12.67
C PHE A 17 18.57 -7.80 13.83
N ILE A 18 19.00 -7.15 14.91
CA ILE A 18 18.14 -6.85 16.07
C ILE A 18 17.03 -5.87 15.67
N GLN A 19 17.33 -4.90 14.81
CA GLN A 19 16.32 -3.95 14.31
C GLN A 19 15.23 -4.67 13.49
N ARG A 20 15.61 -5.60 12.61
CA ARG A 20 14.66 -6.43 11.86
C ARG A 20 13.84 -7.33 12.79
N LEU A 21 14.48 -7.95 13.77
CA LEU A 21 13.81 -8.81 14.75
C LEU A 21 12.74 -8.05 15.54
N LEU A 22 13.04 -6.84 16.01
CA LEU A 22 12.11 -6.00 16.76
C LEU A 22 10.91 -5.55 15.91
N VAL A 23 11.14 -5.15 14.66
CA VAL A 23 10.06 -4.78 13.75
C VAL A 23 9.15 -5.97 13.49
N SER A 24 9.71 -7.15 13.17
CA SER A 24 8.93 -8.37 12.98
C SER A 24 8.15 -8.78 14.22
N LEU A 25 8.74 -8.63 15.41
CA LEU A 25 8.11 -8.96 16.70
C LEU A 25 6.91 -8.06 17.01
N ILE A 26 6.86 -6.85 16.48
CA ILE A 26 5.73 -5.92 16.68
C ILE A 26 4.70 -6.08 15.57
N LEU A 27 5.15 -6.16 14.31
CA LEU A 27 4.26 -6.16 13.14
C LEU A 27 3.42 -7.44 13.06
N LEU A 28 4.01 -8.58 13.43
CA LEU A 28 3.34 -9.88 13.37
C LEU A 28 2.16 -9.98 14.36
N PRO A 29 2.31 -9.73 15.68
CA PRO A 29 1.17 -9.75 16.59
C PRO A 29 0.16 -8.64 16.28
N PHE A 30 0.60 -7.49 15.79
CA PHE A 30 -0.31 -6.44 15.35
C PHE A 30 -1.20 -6.90 14.18
N GLY A 31 -0.60 -7.55 13.17
CA GLY A 31 -1.32 -8.13 12.04
C GLY A 31 -2.30 -9.22 12.47
N LEU A 32 -1.85 -10.14 13.34
CA LEU A 32 -2.71 -11.19 13.89
C LEU A 32 -3.88 -10.61 14.71
N ALA A 33 -3.63 -9.60 15.54
CA ALA A 33 -4.67 -8.92 16.31
C ALA A 33 -5.70 -8.26 15.37
N ALA A 34 -5.26 -7.61 14.29
CA ALA A 34 -6.16 -7.03 13.31
C ALA A 34 -7.02 -8.11 12.62
N ILE A 35 -6.44 -9.26 12.26
CA ILE A 35 -7.16 -10.39 11.65
C ILE A 35 -8.21 -10.96 12.60
N ALA A 36 -7.85 -11.17 13.87
CA ALA A 36 -8.73 -11.69 14.91
C ALA A 36 -9.90 -10.75 15.20
N LEU A 37 -9.65 -9.43 15.29
CA LEU A 37 -10.71 -8.42 15.48
C LEU A 37 -11.66 -8.32 14.28
N GLY A 38 -11.14 -8.53 13.06
CA GLY A 38 -11.94 -8.59 11.84
C GLY A 38 -12.77 -7.33 11.57
N GLY A 39 -13.81 -7.49 10.74
CA GLY A 39 -14.81 -6.48 10.45
C GLY A 39 -14.25 -5.11 10.04
N VAL A 40 -14.82 -4.05 10.60
CA VAL A 40 -14.45 -2.65 10.32
C VAL A 40 -13.03 -2.33 10.77
N ILE A 41 -12.58 -2.91 11.90
CA ILE A 41 -11.23 -2.68 12.43
C ILE A 41 -10.19 -3.20 11.45
N TYR A 42 -10.34 -4.44 10.98
CA TYR A 42 -9.45 -5.01 9.97
C TYR A 42 -9.47 -4.20 8.67
N ALA A 43 -10.65 -3.83 8.18
CA ALA A 43 -10.78 -3.01 6.98
C ALA A 43 -10.09 -1.65 7.12
N ALA A 44 -10.19 -0.99 8.29
CA ALA A 44 -9.51 0.27 8.56
C ALA A 44 -7.98 0.11 8.57
N VAL A 45 -7.48 -0.96 9.20
CA VAL A 45 -6.03 -1.26 9.22
C VAL A 45 -5.51 -1.49 7.80
N ILE A 46 -6.18 -2.32 7.00
CA ILE A 46 -5.80 -2.58 5.61
C ILE A 46 -5.89 -1.29 4.76
N THR A 47 -6.92 -0.47 4.95
CA THR A 47 -7.06 0.82 4.27
C THR A 47 -5.88 1.74 4.59
N LEU A 48 -5.48 1.83 5.86
CA LEU A 48 -4.33 2.64 6.28
C LEU A 48 -3.02 2.13 5.66
N ILE A 49 -2.79 0.82 5.69
CA ILE A 49 -1.58 0.21 5.10
C ILE A 49 -1.53 0.50 3.59
N LEU A 50 -2.63 0.30 2.86
CA LEU A 50 -2.66 0.54 1.41
C LEU A 50 -2.59 2.03 1.06
N ALA A 51 -3.14 2.92 1.90
CA ALA A 51 -2.98 4.36 1.72
C ALA A 51 -1.52 4.81 1.92
N LEU A 52 -0.82 4.25 2.92
CA LEU A 52 0.61 4.48 3.10
C LEU A 52 1.42 3.95 1.92
N ALA A 53 1.12 2.73 1.45
CA ALA A 53 1.76 2.18 0.25
C ALA A 53 1.50 3.05 -0.99
N ALA A 54 0.29 3.60 -1.14
CA ALA A 54 -0.03 4.53 -2.22
C ALA A 54 0.76 5.84 -2.12
N TRP A 55 0.94 6.35 -0.90
CA TRP A 55 1.77 7.52 -0.64
C TRP A 55 3.23 7.27 -1.01
N GLU A 56 3.80 6.13 -0.62
CA GLU A 56 5.17 5.72 -0.99
C GLU A 56 5.30 5.54 -2.51
N TYR A 57 4.32 4.90 -3.15
CA TYR A 57 4.25 4.74 -4.60
C TYR A 57 4.31 6.09 -5.33
N ILE A 58 3.54 7.09 -4.88
CA ILE A 58 3.55 8.44 -5.45
C ILE A 58 4.94 9.09 -5.29
N HIS A 59 5.58 8.93 -4.13
CA HIS A 59 6.90 9.50 -3.86
C HIS A 59 7.98 8.85 -4.71
N LEU A 60 7.94 7.52 -4.84
CA LEU A 60 8.86 6.75 -5.69
C LEU A 60 8.78 7.23 -7.14
N LEU A 61 7.57 7.35 -7.69
CA LEU A 61 7.38 7.80 -9.06
C LEU A 61 7.85 9.25 -9.28
N ARG A 62 7.56 10.14 -8.33
CA ARG A 62 8.05 11.52 -8.38
C ARG A 62 9.57 11.61 -8.31
N ALA A 63 10.20 10.77 -7.48
CA ALA A 63 11.66 10.66 -7.43
C ALA A 63 12.24 10.14 -8.75
N GLY A 64 11.49 9.32 -9.48
CA GLY A 64 11.81 8.87 -10.84
C GLY A 64 11.52 9.90 -11.95
N GLY A 65 11.07 11.11 -11.63
CA GLY A 65 10.78 12.17 -12.60
C GLY A 65 9.37 12.15 -13.20
N TYR A 66 8.55 11.16 -12.84
CA TYR A 66 7.15 11.08 -13.28
C TYR A 66 6.24 12.04 -12.51
N LYS A 67 5.11 12.38 -13.11
CA LYS A 67 4.11 13.28 -12.52
C LYS A 67 2.75 12.59 -12.42
N PRO A 68 2.62 11.49 -11.64
CA PRO A 68 1.33 10.88 -11.43
C PRO A 68 0.39 11.86 -10.72
N ALA A 69 -0.91 11.76 -10.99
CA ALA A 69 -1.93 12.52 -10.29
C ALA A 69 -2.09 11.97 -8.87
N GLY A 70 -1.21 12.39 -7.96
CA GLY A 70 -1.09 11.79 -6.63
C GLY A 70 -2.37 11.80 -5.81
N VAL A 71 -3.20 12.85 -5.95
CA VAL A 71 -4.51 12.90 -5.30
C VAL A 71 -5.44 11.80 -5.85
N LEU A 72 -5.48 11.60 -7.17
CA LEU A 72 -6.28 10.53 -7.79
C LEU A 72 -5.76 9.14 -7.42
N VAL A 73 -4.44 8.95 -7.29
CA VAL A 73 -3.86 7.69 -6.82
C VAL A 73 -4.30 7.39 -5.39
N LEU A 74 -4.07 8.32 -4.46
CA LEU A 74 -4.37 8.10 -3.04
C LEU A 74 -5.88 7.97 -2.82
N ALA A 75 -6.67 8.89 -3.38
CA ALA A 75 -8.12 8.84 -3.27
C ALA A 75 -8.70 7.60 -3.95
N GLY A 76 -8.16 7.20 -5.11
CA GLY A 76 -8.56 5.98 -5.81
C GLY A 76 -8.30 4.72 -5.01
N VAL A 77 -7.12 4.59 -4.39
CA VAL A 77 -6.81 3.45 -3.50
C VAL A 77 -7.78 3.41 -2.32
N VAL A 78 -7.96 4.52 -1.60
CA VAL A 78 -8.86 4.57 -0.44
C VAL A 78 -10.31 4.29 -0.86
N LEU A 79 -10.78 4.89 -1.95
CA LEU A 79 -12.13 4.71 -2.46
C LEU A 79 -12.41 3.25 -2.81
N LEU A 80 -11.50 2.58 -3.53
CA LEU A 80 -11.67 1.18 -3.92
C LEU A 80 -11.63 0.23 -2.72
N VAL A 81 -10.75 0.49 -1.75
CA VAL A 81 -10.60 -0.37 -0.56
C VAL A 81 -11.79 -0.20 0.38
N VAL A 82 -12.19 1.03 0.68
CA VAL A 82 -13.36 1.32 1.53
C VAL A 82 -14.65 0.87 0.84
N GLY A 83 -14.78 1.15 -0.46
CA GLY A 83 -15.90 0.70 -1.27
C GLY A 83 -16.06 -0.82 -1.25
N ARG A 84 -14.95 -1.56 -1.32
CA ARG A 84 -14.97 -3.02 -1.17
C ARG A 84 -15.47 -3.46 0.20
N GLY A 85 -15.06 -2.77 1.27
CA GLY A 85 -15.50 -3.09 2.63
C GLY A 85 -16.98 -2.83 2.88
N VAL A 86 -17.57 -1.79 2.29
CA VAL A 86 -18.94 -1.35 2.53
C VAL A 86 -19.96 -2.04 1.61
N SER A 87 -19.68 -2.07 0.32
CA SER A 87 -20.63 -2.52 -0.72
C SER A 87 -20.14 -3.76 -1.48
N GLY A 88 -19.08 -4.42 -1.01
CA GLY A 88 -18.52 -5.58 -1.69
C GLY A 88 -18.11 -5.26 -3.12
N PHE A 89 -18.67 -5.97 -4.09
CA PHE A 89 -18.36 -5.79 -5.51
C PHE A 89 -19.32 -4.82 -6.24
N GLU A 90 -20.43 -4.41 -5.62
CA GLU A 90 -21.49 -3.66 -6.30
C GLU A 90 -21.02 -2.29 -6.81
N SER A 91 -20.28 -1.55 -5.98
CA SER A 91 -19.77 -0.22 -6.33
C SER A 91 -18.55 -0.25 -7.26
N GLY A 92 -17.96 -1.43 -7.46
CA GLY A 92 -16.67 -1.60 -8.15
C GLY A 92 -16.66 -1.06 -9.58
N PRO A 93 -17.61 -1.44 -10.45
CA PRO A 93 -17.65 -0.96 -11.84
C PRO A 93 -17.77 0.57 -11.93
N VAL A 94 -18.60 1.18 -11.09
CA VAL A 94 -18.81 2.65 -11.08
C VAL A 94 -17.56 3.37 -10.58
N MET A 95 -16.96 2.92 -9.47
CA MET A 95 -15.75 3.53 -8.92
C MET A 95 -14.56 3.44 -9.88
N LEU A 96 -14.35 2.28 -10.52
CA LEU A 96 -13.31 2.11 -11.53
C LEU A 96 -13.54 3.00 -12.74
N SER A 97 -14.78 3.07 -13.24
CA SER A 97 -15.13 3.91 -14.38
C SER A 97 -14.87 5.39 -14.10
N LEU A 98 -15.31 5.88 -12.93
CA LEU A 98 -15.07 7.26 -12.51
C LEU A 98 -13.58 7.55 -12.34
N LEU A 99 -12.83 6.63 -11.76
CA LEU A 99 -11.38 6.78 -11.59
C LEU A 99 -10.65 6.85 -12.94
N VAL A 100 -11.02 5.99 -13.89
CA VAL A 100 -10.48 6.00 -15.25
C VAL A 100 -10.79 7.31 -15.94
N LEU A 101 -12.06 7.72 -15.96
CA LEU A 101 -12.46 8.98 -16.59
C LEU A 101 -11.79 10.18 -15.94
N ALA A 102 -11.75 10.27 -14.61
CA ALA A 102 -11.09 11.36 -13.91
C ALA A 102 -9.58 11.41 -14.20
N SER A 103 -8.91 10.25 -14.22
CA SER A 103 -7.50 10.15 -14.56
C SER A 103 -7.24 10.55 -16.01
N MET A 104 -8.09 10.12 -16.94
CA MET A 104 -8.00 10.52 -18.35
C MET A 104 -8.17 12.02 -18.51
N THR A 105 -9.20 12.60 -17.89
CA THR A 105 -9.45 14.05 -17.96
C THR A 105 -8.26 14.84 -17.40
N TYR A 106 -7.73 14.44 -16.24
CA TYR A 106 -6.58 15.12 -15.63
C TYR A 106 -5.36 15.12 -16.55
N HIS A 107 -5.02 13.96 -17.10
CA HIS A 107 -3.83 13.82 -17.95
C HIS A 107 -4.02 14.38 -19.35
N LEU A 108 -5.24 14.39 -19.88
CA LEU A 108 -5.54 15.09 -21.12
C LEU A 108 -5.30 16.60 -20.97
N VAL A 109 -5.78 17.20 -19.87
CA VAL A 109 -5.50 18.62 -19.57
C VAL A 109 -4.00 18.85 -19.36
N ALA A 110 -3.30 17.96 -18.65
CA ALA A 110 -1.85 18.08 -18.45
C ALA A 110 -1.07 18.00 -19.78
N TYR A 111 -1.52 17.17 -20.72
CA TYR A 111 -0.94 17.06 -22.05
C TYR A 111 -1.07 18.39 -22.82
N GLU A 112 -2.27 18.97 -22.85
CA GLU A 112 -2.52 20.29 -23.47
C GLU A 112 -1.70 21.41 -22.82
N CYS A 113 -1.39 21.30 -21.52
CA CYS A 113 -0.49 22.21 -20.82
C CYS A 113 1.02 21.92 -21.04
N GLY A 114 1.39 21.08 -22.02
CA GLY A 114 2.77 20.87 -22.45
C GLY A 114 3.48 19.68 -21.79
N ARG A 115 2.76 18.73 -21.16
CA ARG A 115 3.37 17.51 -20.61
C ARG A 115 3.47 16.41 -21.68
N ASN A 116 4.64 16.28 -22.31
CA ASN A 116 4.89 15.30 -23.37
C ASN A 116 4.80 13.82 -22.91
N GLU A 117 5.01 13.51 -21.63
CA GLU A 117 4.94 12.13 -21.09
C GLU A 117 3.58 11.84 -20.41
N SER A 118 2.54 12.62 -20.75
CA SER A 118 1.24 12.52 -20.08
C SER A 118 0.59 11.13 -20.18
N ALA A 119 0.79 10.41 -21.29
CA ALA A 119 0.30 9.03 -21.44
C ALA A 119 0.94 8.07 -20.41
N THR A 120 2.24 8.22 -20.14
CA THR A 120 2.95 7.44 -19.12
C THR A 120 2.50 7.84 -17.72
N ASP A 121 2.37 9.14 -17.45
CA ASP A 121 1.89 9.65 -16.17
C ASP A 121 0.44 9.18 -15.87
N PHE A 122 -0.40 9.07 -16.90
CA PHE A 122 -1.74 8.48 -16.84
C PHE A 122 -1.70 6.99 -16.49
N ALA A 123 -0.90 6.19 -17.21
CA ALA A 123 -0.77 4.77 -16.93
C ALA A 123 -0.30 4.52 -15.49
N LEU A 124 0.67 5.29 -15.02
CA LEU A 124 1.17 5.23 -13.64
C LEU A 124 0.13 5.70 -12.61
N THR A 125 -0.71 6.67 -12.97
CA THR A 125 -1.82 7.12 -12.12
C THR A 125 -2.88 6.03 -11.96
N LEU A 126 -3.17 5.26 -13.01
CA LEU A 126 -4.11 4.14 -12.93
C LEU A 126 -3.52 2.88 -12.30
N ALA A 127 -2.24 2.59 -12.54
CA ALA A 127 -1.57 1.43 -11.99
C ALA A 127 -1.61 1.42 -10.46
N GLY A 128 -1.47 2.57 -9.81
CA GLY A 128 -1.54 2.69 -8.35
C GLY A 128 -2.85 2.16 -7.75
N PRO A 129 -4.02 2.76 -8.05
CA PRO A 129 -5.31 2.28 -7.58
C PRO A 129 -5.70 0.89 -8.07
N LEU A 130 -5.34 0.50 -9.30
CA LEU A 130 -5.64 -0.85 -9.79
C LEU A 130 -4.83 -1.90 -9.03
N TYR A 131 -3.54 -1.67 -8.81
CA TYR A 131 -2.69 -2.61 -8.11
C TYR A 131 -2.94 -2.57 -6.60
N LEU A 132 -2.76 -1.42 -5.96
CA LEU A 132 -2.87 -1.30 -4.50
C LEU A 132 -4.32 -1.26 -4.04
N GLY A 133 -5.21 -0.58 -4.76
CA GLY A 133 -6.61 -0.46 -4.38
C GLY A 133 -7.41 -1.70 -4.73
N TRP A 134 -7.52 -2.06 -6.02
CA TRP A 134 -8.37 -3.15 -6.46
C TRP A 134 -7.86 -4.53 -6.02
N ILE A 135 -6.58 -4.85 -6.27
CA ILE A 135 -6.01 -6.13 -5.83
C ILE A 135 -5.82 -6.15 -4.31
N GLY A 136 -5.32 -5.07 -3.70
CA GLY A 136 -5.15 -5.00 -2.25
C GLY A 136 -6.47 -5.15 -1.47
N ALA A 137 -7.60 -4.67 -2.01
CA ALA A 137 -8.91 -4.83 -1.39
C ALA A 137 -9.39 -6.29 -1.31
N TYR A 138 -8.77 -7.25 -2.02
CA TYR A 138 -9.08 -8.67 -1.84
C TYR A 138 -8.68 -9.19 -0.46
N LEU A 139 -7.77 -8.52 0.27
CA LEU A 139 -7.52 -8.82 1.68
C LEU A 139 -8.77 -8.62 2.54
N ILE A 140 -9.60 -7.63 2.21
CA ILE A 140 -10.90 -7.39 2.84
C ILE A 140 -11.90 -8.46 2.41
N SER A 141 -12.02 -8.71 1.09
CA SER A 141 -12.90 -9.75 0.56
C SER A 141 -12.64 -11.12 1.20
N LEU A 142 -11.36 -11.50 1.34
CA LEU A 142 -10.95 -12.78 1.92
C LEU A 142 -11.36 -12.86 3.40
N ARG A 143 -11.20 -11.78 4.17
CA ARG A 143 -11.63 -11.74 5.58
C ARG A 143 -13.14 -11.87 5.75
N GLN A 144 -13.90 -11.37 4.78
CA GLN A 144 -15.37 -11.36 4.79
C GLN A 144 -15.99 -12.70 4.37
N LEU A 145 -15.20 -13.64 3.84
CA LEU A 145 -15.67 -14.99 3.56
C LEU A 145 -16.00 -15.77 4.85
N PRO A 146 -16.82 -16.82 4.76
CA PRO A 146 -16.94 -17.80 5.83
C PRO A 146 -15.55 -18.35 6.19
N GLU A 147 -15.24 -18.38 7.49
CA GLU A 147 -13.91 -18.76 8.00
C GLU A 147 -12.76 -17.90 7.43
N GLY A 148 -13.04 -16.64 7.03
CA GLY A 148 -12.06 -15.73 6.41
C GLY A 148 -10.80 -15.46 7.23
N GLU A 149 -10.87 -15.64 8.56
CA GLU A 149 -9.70 -15.62 9.44
C GLU A 149 -8.71 -16.74 9.09
N TRP A 150 -9.18 -17.98 8.99
CA TRP A 150 -8.33 -19.12 8.64
C TRP A 150 -7.75 -18.98 7.24
N TRP A 151 -8.53 -18.48 6.29
CA TRP A 151 -8.02 -18.23 4.94
C TRP A 151 -6.87 -17.22 4.92
N LEU A 152 -6.93 -16.18 5.75
CA LEU A 152 -5.82 -15.22 5.88
C LEU A 152 -4.61 -15.83 6.60
N LEU A 153 -4.84 -16.65 7.64
CA LEU A 153 -3.79 -17.39 8.35
C LEU A 153 -3.11 -18.46 7.50
N VAL A 154 -3.72 -18.88 6.39
CA VAL A 154 -3.06 -19.73 5.39
C VAL A 154 -2.37 -18.88 4.33
N ALA A 155 -3.06 -17.89 3.77
CA ALA A 155 -2.55 -17.10 2.65
C ALA A 155 -1.29 -16.30 3.01
N LEU A 156 -1.31 -15.55 4.13
CA LEU A 156 -0.18 -14.68 4.49
C LEU A 156 1.10 -15.49 4.82
N PRO A 157 1.06 -16.55 5.65
CA PRO A 157 2.24 -17.36 5.89
C PRO A 157 2.72 -18.11 4.64
N SER A 158 1.83 -18.49 3.73
CA SER A 158 2.24 -19.12 2.47
C SER A 158 3.13 -18.19 1.63
N VAL A 159 2.78 -16.90 1.54
CA VAL A 159 3.62 -15.90 0.87
C VAL A 159 4.95 -15.72 1.60
N TRP A 160 4.94 -15.59 2.92
CA TRP A 160 6.18 -15.44 3.70
C TRP A 160 7.12 -16.65 3.59
N LEU A 161 6.56 -17.87 3.55
CA LEU A 161 7.31 -19.09 3.36
C LEU A 161 7.88 -19.17 1.93
N ALA A 162 7.10 -18.79 0.92
CA ALA A 162 7.57 -18.73 -0.46
C ALA A 162 8.74 -17.74 -0.62
N ASP A 163 8.63 -16.53 -0.06
CA ASP A 163 9.70 -15.53 -0.06
C ASP A 163 10.95 -16.03 0.66
N SER A 164 10.78 -16.68 1.82
CA SER A 164 11.87 -17.28 2.58
C SER A 164 12.55 -18.42 1.81
N GLY A 165 11.77 -19.29 1.17
CA GLY A 165 12.26 -20.39 0.36
C GLY A 165 13.04 -19.91 -0.87
N ALA A 166 12.52 -18.89 -1.56
CA ALA A 166 13.19 -18.26 -2.70
C ALA A 166 14.54 -17.66 -2.29
N TYR A 167 14.62 -17.01 -1.13
CA TYR A 167 15.88 -16.49 -0.59
C TYR A 167 16.90 -17.58 -0.25
N LEU A 168 16.43 -18.72 0.29
CA LEU A 168 17.31 -19.83 0.69
C LEU A 168 17.84 -20.63 -0.50
N ILE A 169 17.03 -20.84 -1.54
CA ILE A 169 17.39 -21.65 -2.72
C ILE A 169 18.08 -20.81 -3.80
N GLY A 170 17.71 -19.53 -3.94
CA GLY A 170 18.26 -18.63 -4.96
C GLY A 170 19.68 -18.12 -4.65
N LYS A 171 20.29 -18.57 -3.55
CA LYS A 171 21.65 -18.25 -3.16
C LYS A 171 22.57 -19.44 -3.41
#